data_AF-A0A7C2X3J3-F1
#
_entry.id   AF-A0A7C2X3J3-F1
#
_cell.length_a   1.000
_cell.length_b   1.000
_cell.length_c   1.000
_cell.angle_alpha   90.00
_cell.angle_beta   90.00
_cell.angle_gamma   90.00
#
_symmetry.space_group_name_H-M   'P 1'
#
loop_
_entity.id
_entity.type
_entity.pdbx_description
1 polymer ?
#
loop_
_entity_poly.entity_id
_entity_poly.type
_entity_poly.pdbx_seq_one_letter_code
_entity_poly.pdbx_strand_id
1 'polypeptide(L)'
;MTIDGQEGITEMADPLMEMQPDVDPNSESDEFQASPVSEQIEDMVQQKLQAYSDLRSVVVDFGTSLDGSLEIWIDGERYLDIEDIPDDRIRKAIAEAVEDFNA
;
A
#
# COMPACT_ATOMS: atom_id res chain seq x y z
N MET A 1 12.24 -72.11 21.82
CA MET A 1 12.58 -70.96 22.67
C MET A 1 12.85 -69.78 21.75
N THR A 2 12.62 -68.55 22.22
CA THR A 2 12.72 -67.21 21.57
C THR A 2 11.33 -66.65 21.20
N ILE A 3 10.66 -65.87 22.08
CA ILE A 3 10.76 -64.41 22.40
C ILE A 3 10.51 -63.53 21.15
N ASP A 4 9.41 -62.75 21.08
CA ASP A 4 9.18 -61.38 21.60
C ASP A 4 9.63 -60.29 20.61
N GLY A 5 8.81 -59.24 20.46
CA GLY A 5 9.27 -57.86 20.41
C GLY A 5 9.86 -57.27 19.12
N GLN A 6 9.14 -56.27 18.60
CA GLN A 6 9.59 -55.08 17.85
C GLN A 6 11.06 -54.95 17.44
N GLU A 7 11.31 -54.69 16.15
CA GLU A 7 12.34 -53.77 15.62
C GLU A 7 11.80 -53.23 14.28
N GLY A 8 11.83 -51.96 13.88
CA GLY A 8 12.50 -50.77 14.36
C GLY A 8 12.62 -49.86 13.13
N ILE A 9 11.72 -48.88 12.97
CA ILE A 9 11.93 -47.79 12.00
C ILE A 9 12.56 -46.64 12.77
N THR A 10 13.86 -46.47 12.60
CA THR A 10 14.57 -45.25 12.99
C THR A 10 15.62 -45.03 11.93
N GLU A 11 15.43 -44.00 11.11
CA GLU A 11 16.27 -42.79 11.07
C GLU A 11 15.96 -42.01 9.77
N MET A 12 15.06 -41.03 9.85
CA MET A 12 15.37 -39.58 9.81
C MET A 12 15.64 -39.02 8.41
N ALA A 13 14.62 -38.35 7.87
CA ALA A 13 14.74 -37.06 7.20
C ALA A 13 13.35 -36.38 7.24
N ASP A 14 13.24 -35.46 8.19
CA ASP A 14 12.34 -34.32 8.37
C ASP A 14 11.13 -34.21 7.42
N PRO A 15 9.88 -34.20 7.95
CA PRO A 15 8.74 -33.74 7.18
C PRO A 15 8.89 -32.23 6.95
N LEU A 16 8.90 -31.81 5.68
CA LEU A 16 8.75 -30.41 5.28
C LEU A 16 7.50 -29.85 5.97
N MET A 17 7.75 -29.12 7.05
CA MET A 17 6.80 -28.37 7.83
C MET A 17 6.14 -27.33 6.92
N GLU A 18 4.81 -27.44 6.87
CA GLU A 18 3.80 -26.41 6.68
C GLU A 18 4.27 -25.05 6.15
N MET A 19 3.99 -24.80 4.87
CA MET A 19 3.61 -23.46 4.41
C MET A 19 2.13 -23.50 4.09
N GLN A 20 1.31 -23.42 5.14
CA GLN A 20 0.02 -22.77 5.02
C GLN A 20 0.35 -21.30 4.74
N PRO A 21 -0.11 -20.67 3.64
CA PRO A 21 -0.07 -19.23 3.60
C PRO A 21 -1.09 -18.77 4.64
N ASP A 22 -0.60 -18.38 5.82
CA ASP A 22 -1.27 -17.38 6.65
C ASP A 22 -1.48 -16.14 5.78
N VAL A 23 -2.57 -16.15 5.01
CA VAL A 23 -3.13 -14.94 4.42
C VAL A 23 -3.75 -14.18 5.58
N ASP A 24 -2.90 -13.38 6.25
CA ASP A 24 -3.35 -12.26 7.05
C ASP A 24 -4.32 -11.43 6.18
N PRO A 25 -5.61 -11.28 6.55
CA PRO A 25 -6.54 -10.42 5.83
C PRO A 25 -6.25 -8.92 6.05
N ASN A 26 -5.18 -8.59 6.79
CA ASN A 26 -4.55 -7.27 6.83
C ASN A 26 -3.39 -7.24 5.82
N SER A 27 -3.70 -7.52 4.56
CA SER A 27 -2.79 -7.21 3.47
C SER A 27 -2.56 -5.70 3.46
N GLU A 28 -1.46 -5.27 4.08
CA GLU A 28 -0.62 -4.12 3.72
C GLU A 28 -0.05 -4.35 2.30
N SER A 29 -0.92 -4.75 1.37
CA SER A 29 -0.62 -5.16 0.00
C SER A 29 -1.52 -4.37 -0.91
N ASP A 30 -1.27 -3.06 -0.96
CA ASP A 30 -1.49 -2.15 -2.09
C ASP A 30 -1.07 -0.70 -1.75
N GLU A 31 -0.34 -0.48 -0.65
CA GLU A 31 0.45 0.75 -0.51
C GLU A 31 1.57 0.65 -1.55
N PHE A 32 1.40 1.32 -2.70
CA PHE A 32 2.53 1.65 -3.57
C PHE A 32 3.65 2.12 -2.66
N GLN A 33 4.85 1.55 -2.78
CA GLN A 33 5.97 1.84 -1.89
C GLN A 33 6.36 3.33 -2.02
N ALA A 34 5.64 4.17 -1.31
CA ALA A 34 5.70 5.60 -1.37
C ALA A 34 7.02 6.02 -0.73
N SER A 35 7.64 7.06 -1.28
CA SER A 35 8.74 7.70 -0.58
C SER A 35 8.21 8.35 0.70
N PRO A 36 8.99 8.48 1.79
CA PRO A 36 8.60 9.27 2.96
C PRO A 36 8.18 10.72 2.62
N VAL A 37 8.63 11.24 1.47
CA VAL A 37 8.18 12.53 0.94
C VAL A 37 6.76 12.45 0.40
N SER A 38 6.42 11.38 -0.33
CA SER A 38 5.07 11.13 -0.85
C SER A 38 4.07 11.03 0.29
N GLU A 39 4.37 10.22 1.32
CA GLU A 39 3.50 10.05 2.50
C GLU A 39 3.19 11.40 3.20
N GLN A 40 4.19 12.27 3.31
CA GLN A 40 4.00 13.60 3.90
C GLN A 40 3.07 14.47 3.05
N ILE A 41 3.26 14.46 1.73
CA ILE A 41 2.42 15.25 0.83
C ILE A 41 0.99 14.68 0.82
N GLU A 42 0.80 13.36 0.88
CA GLU A 42 -0.52 12.71 1.01
C GLU A 42 -1.26 13.18 2.25
N ASP A 43 -0.60 13.17 3.42
CA ASP A 43 -1.20 13.66 4.67
C ASP A 43 -1.60 15.14 4.54
N MET A 44 -0.73 15.98 3.96
CA MET A 44 -1.03 17.39 3.72
C MET A 44 -2.22 17.61 2.78
N VAL A 45 -2.36 16.78 1.74
CA VAL A 45 -3.53 16.79 0.86
C VAL A 45 -4.78 16.38 1.64
N GLN A 46 -4.70 15.29 2.41
CA GLN A 46 -5.83 14.78 3.18
C GLN A 46 -6.34 15.82 4.19
N GLN A 47 -5.43 16.52 4.86
CA GLN A 47 -5.76 17.61 5.78
C GLN A 47 -6.52 18.74 5.07
N LYS A 48 -6.10 19.14 3.87
CA LYS A 48 -6.78 20.19 3.08
C LYS A 48 -8.16 19.73 2.61
N LEU A 49 -8.32 18.46 2.25
CA LEU A 49 -9.60 17.90 1.84
C LEU A 49 -10.63 17.87 2.99
N GLN A 50 -10.21 17.88 4.26
CA GLN A 50 -11.13 17.98 5.41
C GLN A 50 -12.03 19.23 5.41
N ALA A 51 -11.61 20.28 4.70
CA ALA A 51 -12.40 21.51 4.53
C ALA A 51 -13.65 21.31 3.65
N TYR A 52 -13.66 20.30 2.77
CA TYR A 52 -14.78 20.00 1.88
C TYR A 52 -15.54 18.79 2.41
N SER A 53 -16.78 18.99 2.85
CA SER A 53 -17.55 17.93 3.52
C SER A 53 -17.77 16.69 2.65
N ASP A 54 -17.88 16.86 1.34
CA ASP A 54 -18.06 15.78 0.36
C ASP A 54 -16.75 15.08 -0.05
N LEU A 55 -15.58 15.66 0.23
CA LEU A 55 -14.28 15.09 -0.13
C LEU A 55 -13.52 14.47 1.05
N ARG A 56 -14.07 14.49 2.27
CA ARG A 56 -13.39 13.97 3.47
C ARG A 56 -13.04 12.49 3.41
N SER A 57 -13.80 11.75 2.61
CA SER A 57 -13.64 10.31 2.41
C SER A 57 -12.87 9.97 1.14
N VAL A 58 -12.52 10.97 0.32
CA VAL A 58 -11.65 10.75 -0.84
C VAL A 58 -10.27 10.38 -0.33
N VAL A 59 -9.71 9.34 -0.94
CA VAL A 59 -8.35 8.86 -0.68
C VAL A 59 -7.46 9.33 -1.83
N VAL A 60 -6.32 9.92 -1.49
CA VAL A 60 -5.30 10.39 -2.43
C VAL A 60 -3.98 9.72 -2.11
N ASP A 61 -3.39 9.04 -3.10
CA ASP A 61 -2.08 8.38 -2.97
C ASP A 61 -1.15 8.80 -4.12
N PHE A 62 0.16 8.85 -3.86
CA PHE A 62 1.20 9.14 -4.84
C PHE A 62 2.13 7.93 -5.03
N GLY A 63 2.10 7.39 -6.25
CA GLY A 63 2.98 6.32 -6.69
C GLY A 63 4.14 6.83 -7.54
N THR A 64 5.12 5.96 -7.77
CA THR A 64 6.11 6.14 -8.83
C THR A 64 5.98 4.98 -9.81
N SER A 65 5.71 5.30 -11.08
CA SER A 65 5.59 4.30 -12.15
C SER A 65 6.95 3.66 -12.46
N LEU A 66 6.94 2.57 -13.25
CA LEU A 66 8.16 1.85 -13.64
C LEU A 66 9.18 2.69 -14.43
N ASP A 67 8.70 3.73 -15.12
CA ASP A 67 9.54 4.69 -15.86
C ASP A 67 10.08 5.81 -14.95
N GLY A 68 9.70 5.83 -13.68
CA GLY A 68 10.08 6.88 -12.72
C GLY A 68 9.17 8.10 -12.73
N SER A 69 8.09 8.09 -13.51
CA SER A 69 7.07 9.16 -13.51
C SER A 69 6.19 9.10 -12.26
N LEU A 70 5.64 10.24 -11.85
CA LEU A 70 4.63 10.31 -10.79
C LEU A 70 3.32 9.64 -11.24
N GLU A 71 2.66 8.94 -10.32
CA GLU A 71 1.29 8.46 -10.47
C GLU A 71 0.45 9.04 -9.33
N ILE A 72 -0.75 9.51 -9.64
CA ILE A 72 -1.69 10.09 -8.68
C ILE A 72 -2.93 9.22 -8.66
N TRP A 73 -3.32 8.72 -7.50
CA TRP A 73 -4.49 7.86 -7.35
C TRP A 73 -5.55 8.60 -6.55
N ILE A 74 -6.77 8.68 -7.09
CA ILE A 74 -7.93 9.28 -6.43
C ILE A 74 -9.02 8.22 -6.35
N ASP A 75 -9.35 7.73 -5.15
CA ASP A 75 -10.32 6.63 -4.95
C ASP A 75 -10.03 5.40 -5.86
N GLY A 76 -8.75 5.11 -6.07
CA GLY A 76 -8.29 4.00 -6.94
C GLY A 76 -8.30 4.30 -8.45
N GLU A 77 -8.69 5.49 -8.88
CA GLU A 77 -8.52 5.93 -10.27
C GLU A 77 -7.17 6.62 -10.46
N ARG A 78 -6.39 6.14 -11.45
CA ARG A 78 -5.02 6.59 -11.69
C ARG A 78 -4.96 7.73 -12.72
N TYR A 79 -4.21 8.76 -12.37
CA TYR A 79 -3.90 9.93 -13.18
C TYR A 79 -2.37 10.10 -13.27
N LEU A 80 -1.88 10.54 -14.44
CA LEU A 80 -0.46 10.83 -14.65
C LEU A 80 -0.16 12.33 -14.55
N ASP A 81 -1.18 13.16 -14.74
CA ASP A 81 -1.10 14.61 -14.69
C ASP A 81 -2.19 15.16 -13.76
N ILE A 82 -1.84 16.16 -12.95
CA ILE A 82 -2.81 16.82 -12.04
C ILE A 82 -3.98 17.42 -12.84
N GLU A 83 -3.73 17.89 -14.07
CA GLU A 83 -4.74 18.51 -14.92
C GLU A 83 -5.86 17.54 -15.33
N ASP A 84 -5.59 16.23 -15.36
CA ASP A 84 -6.56 15.20 -15.72
C ASP A 84 -7.57 14.90 -14.60
N ILE A 85 -7.26 15.31 -13.36
CA ILE A 85 -8.16 15.11 -12.22
C ILE A 85 -9.40 16.01 -12.40
N PRO A 86 -10.63 15.44 -12.39
CA PRO A 86 -11.85 16.16 -12.75
C PRO A 86 -12.28 17.20 -11.70
N ASP A 87 -12.01 16.93 -10.41
CA ASP A 87 -12.39 17.84 -9.34
C ASP A 87 -11.30 18.89 -9.09
N ASP A 88 -11.62 20.14 -9.42
CA ASP A 88 -10.71 21.28 -9.26
C ASP A 88 -10.23 21.47 -7.81
N ARG A 89 -11.05 21.10 -6.83
CA ARG A 89 -10.71 21.24 -5.42
C ARG A 89 -9.64 20.25 -5.00
N ILE A 90 -9.65 19.04 -5.58
CA ILE A 90 -8.62 18.03 -5.38
C ILE A 90 -7.31 18.52 -6.00
N ARG A 91 -7.34 19.01 -7.24
CA ARG A 91 -6.15 19.61 -7.90
C ARG A 91 -5.54 20.73 -7.07
N LYS A 92 -6.39 21.63 -6.57
CA LYS A 92 -5.97 22.74 -5.72
C LYS A 92 -5.33 22.24 -4.41
N ALA A 93 -5.94 21.27 -3.74
CA ALA A 93 -5.39 20.70 -2.51
C ALA A 93 -4.00 20.08 -2.73
N ILE A 94 -3.80 19.37 -3.84
CA ILE A 94 -2.50 18.82 -4.24
C ILE A 94 -1.47 19.93 -4.47
N ALA A 95 -1.81 20.94 -5.28
CA ALA A 95 -0.92 22.07 -5.55
C ALA A 95 -0.51 22.81 -4.27
N GLU A 96 -1.49 23.11 -3.40
CA GLU A 96 -1.24 23.78 -2.12
C GLU A 96 -0.43 22.92 -1.14
N ALA A 97 -0.50 21.58 -1.23
CA ALA A 97 0.32 20.69 -0.41
C ALA A 97 1.78 20.68 -0.87
N VAL A 98 1.98 20.60 -2.19
CA VAL A 98 3.33 20.66 -2.79
C VAL A 98 3.98 22.03 -2.53
N GLU A 99 3.25 23.13 -2.66
CA GLU A 99 3.78 24.46 -2.33
C GLU A 99 4.19 24.57 -0.86
N ASP A 100 3.34 24.12 0.06
CA ASP A 100 3.61 24.20 1.51
C ASP A 100 4.80 23.31 1.93
N PHE A 101 4.96 22.14 1.29
CA PHE A 101 6.12 21.26 1.53
C PHE A 101 7.46 21.90 1.09
N ASN A 102 7.44 22.74 0.04
CA ASN A 102 8.64 23.38 -0.52
C ASN A 102 8.96 24.75 0.09
N ALA A 103 8.14 25.25 1.02
CA ALA A 103 8.23 26.61 1.57
C ALA A 103 9.38 26.83 2.57
#